data_AF-A0A661CUB8-F1
#
_entry.id   AF-A0A661CUB8-F1
#
_cell.length_a   1.000
_cell.length_b   1.000
_cell.length_c   1.000
_cell.angle_alpha   90.00
_cell.angle_beta   90.00
_cell.angle_gamma   90.00
#
_symmetry.space_group_name_H-M   'P 1'
#
loop_
_entity.id
_entity.type
_entity.pdbx_description
1 polymer ?
#
loop_
_entity_poly.entity_id
_entity_poly.type
_entity_poly.pdbx_seq_one_letter_code
_entity_poly.pdbx_strand_id
1 'polypeptide(L)'
;YADENGFKVFTSSMGVSRWKDMEQVNESGRRAASRYPNLTYWAYNWRKKSGSQRMIEIAKREHFYQQEYCGCAHSLRDINQKRKAQGQKMVKIGEKYDRMESKL
;
A
#
# COMPACT_ATOMS: atom_id res chain seq x y z
N TYR A 1 18.30 9.01 8.64
CA TYR A 1 17.82 9.90 7.56
C TYR A 1 16.91 11.01 8.04
N ALA A 2 15.69 10.74 8.51
CA ALA A 2 14.75 11.82 8.87
C ALA A 2 15.34 12.79 9.91
N ASP A 3 15.87 12.26 11.00
CA ASP A 3 16.56 13.03 12.05
C ASP A 3 17.79 13.78 11.52
N GLU A 4 18.70 13.07 10.83
CA GLU A 4 19.92 13.62 10.19
C GLU A 4 19.65 14.78 9.23
N ASN A 5 18.47 14.83 8.60
CA ASN A 5 18.09 15.85 7.63
C ASN A 5 17.09 16.87 8.20
N GLY A 6 16.89 16.88 9.52
CA GLY A 6 16.07 17.89 10.20
C GLY A 6 14.55 17.75 10.01
N PHE A 7 14.07 16.63 9.44
CA PHE A 7 12.63 16.36 9.38
C PHE A 7 12.06 16.12 10.78
N LYS A 8 10.93 16.75 11.09
CA LYS A 8 10.30 16.66 12.41
C LYS A 8 9.23 15.59 12.51
N VAL A 9 8.65 15.23 11.36
CA VAL A 9 7.51 14.32 11.29
C VAL A 9 7.73 13.33 10.17
N PHE A 10 7.44 12.07 10.44
CA PHE A 10 7.37 11.03 9.42
C PHE A 10 6.16 10.12 9.66
N THR A 11 5.77 9.36 8.65
CA THR A 11 4.68 8.39 8.74
C THR A 11 5.00 7.16 7.87
N SER A 12 4.10 6.20 7.82
CA SER A 12 4.25 4.99 7.01
C SER A 12 3.10 4.83 6.03
N SER A 13 3.43 4.57 4.76
CA SER A 13 2.45 4.19 3.73
C SER A 13 1.80 2.83 4.03
N MET A 14 2.43 1.99 4.86
CA MET A 14 1.90 0.69 5.26
C MET A 14 0.56 0.79 6.01
N GLY A 15 0.31 1.92 6.69
CA GLY A 15 -0.93 2.17 7.44
C GLY A 15 -2.18 2.25 6.56
N VAL A 16 -2.02 2.57 5.27
CA VAL A 16 -3.13 2.69 4.30
C VAL A 16 -3.73 1.33 3.94
N SER A 17 -2.94 0.25 3.96
CA SER A 17 -3.39 -1.07 3.50
C SER A 17 -4.37 -1.72 4.49
N ARG A 18 -5.58 -2.08 4.02
CA ARG A 18 -6.59 -2.80 4.83
C ARG A 18 -6.10 -4.14 5.39
N TRP A 19 -5.09 -4.73 4.77
CA TRP A 19 -4.56 -6.05 5.12
C TRP A 19 -3.50 -6.01 6.21
N LYS A 20 -3.09 -4.82 6.64
CA LYS A 20 -2.10 -4.63 7.71
C LYS A 20 -2.80 -4.27 9.02
N ASP A 21 -2.29 -4.83 10.10
CA ASP A 21 -2.64 -4.40 11.45
C ASP A 21 -2.13 -2.96 11.65
N MET A 22 -3.06 -2.03 11.87
CA MET A 22 -2.74 -0.62 11.99
C MET A 22 -2.03 -0.32 13.31
N GLU A 23 -2.36 -1.03 14.39
CA GLU A 23 -1.71 -0.81 15.67
C GLU A 23 -0.27 -1.29 15.61
N GLN A 24 -0.01 -2.45 15.01
CA GLN A 24 1.35 -2.96 14.82
C GLN A 24 2.23 -2.00 13.98
N VAL A 25 1.67 -1.43 12.91
CA VAL A 25 2.36 -0.43 12.09
C VAL A 25 2.66 0.82 12.90
N ASN A 26 1.68 1.32 13.66
CA ASN A 26 1.83 2.54 14.44
C ASN A 26 2.79 2.37 15.63
N GLU A 27 2.77 1.23 16.29
CA GLU A 27 3.70 0.89 17.36
C GLU A 27 5.13 0.83 16.83
N SER A 28 5.34 0.20 15.67
CA SER A 28 6.64 0.17 15.01
C SER A 28 7.15 1.57 14.66
N GLY A 29 6.28 2.44 14.15
CA GLY A 29 6.59 3.84 13.88
C GLY A 29 6.95 4.63 15.15
N ARG A 30 6.15 4.49 16.22
CA ARG A 30 6.41 5.12 17.53
C ARG A 30 7.74 4.66 18.13
N ARG A 31 8.06 3.36 18.09
CA ARG A 31 9.35 2.81 18.54
C ARG A 31 10.54 3.30 17.71
N ALA A 32 10.35 3.57 16.43
CA ALA A 32 11.39 4.15 15.58
C ALA A 32 11.60 5.64 15.93
N ALA A 33 10.52 6.40 16.13
CA ALA A 33 10.56 7.80 16.51
C ALA A 33 11.21 8.02 17.89
N SER A 34 10.91 7.16 18.87
CA SER A 34 11.40 7.30 20.26
C SER A 34 12.91 7.24 20.41
N ARG A 35 13.64 6.87 19.37
CA ARG A 35 15.12 6.88 19.33
C ARG A 35 15.69 8.27 19.11
N TYR A 36 14.85 9.25 18.75
CA TYR A 36 15.27 10.59 18.37
C TYR A 36 14.40 11.64 19.08
N PRO A 37 14.99 12.61 19.79
CA PRO A 37 14.23 13.55 20.63
C PRO A 37 13.32 14.49 19.83
N ASN A 38 13.66 14.78 18.57
CA ASN A 38 12.97 15.78 17.74
C ASN A 38 12.12 15.16 16.61
N LEU A 39 11.90 13.84 16.63
CA LEU A 39 11.20 13.13 15.57
C LEU A 39 9.87 12.56 16.07
N THR A 40 8.78 12.90 15.39
CA THR A 40 7.43 12.42 15.69
C THR A 40 6.94 11.46 14.61
N TYR A 41 6.37 10.32 15.01
CA TYR A 41 5.62 9.46 14.11
C TYR A 41 4.16 9.91 14.03
N TRP A 42 3.71 10.28 12.84
CA TRP A 42 2.33 10.69 12.59
C TRP A 42 1.45 9.46 12.33
N ALA A 43 0.81 8.97 13.39
CA ALA A 43 -0.07 7.80 13.39
C ALA A 43 -1.48 8.07 12.82
N TYR A 44 -1.60 8.96 11.82
CA TYR A 44 -2.89 9.31 11.25
C TYR A 44 -3.52 8.13 10.51
N ASN A 45 -4.81 7.90 10.76
CA ASN A 45 -5.55 6.84 10.09
C ASN A 45 -6.08 7.32 8.72
N TRP A 46 -5.27 7.11 7.70
CA TRP A 46 -5.59 7.42 6.30
C TRP A 46 -6.70 6.55 5.69
N ARG A 47 -7.19 5.52 6.38
CA ARG A 47 -8.33 4.69 5.93
C ARG A 47 -9.67 5.39 6.19
N LYS A 48 -9.72 6.31 7.15
CA LYS A 48 -10.91 7.09 7.50
C LYS A 48 -11.15 8.23 6.50
N LYS A 49 -12.32 8.86 6.58
CA LYS A 49 -12.70 10.03 5.75
C LYS A 49 -12.51 9.80 4.24
N SER A 50 -12.89 8.60 3.77
CA SER A 50 -12.81 8.22 2.35
C SER A 50 -11.40 8.21 1.75
N GLY A 51 -10.32 8.17 2.55
CA GLY A 51 -8.95 8.15 2.02
C GLY A 51 -8.66 6.93 1.14
N SER A 52 -9.18 5.76 1.48
CA SER A 52 -9.08 4.55 0.63
C SER A 52 -9.81 4.72 -0.71
N GLN A 53 -10.97 5.38 -0.69
CA GLN A 53 -11.74 5.66 -1.92
C GLN A 53 -10.97 6.64 -2.81
N ARG A 54 -10.38 7.68 -2.22
CA ARG A 54 -9.55 8.63 -2.94
C ARG A 54 -8.34 7.97 -3.60
N MET A 55 -7.72 7.01 -2.93
CA MET A 55 -6.61 6.23 -3.52
C MET A 55 -7.07 5.44 -4.75
N ILE A 56 -8.24 4.81 -4.71
CA ILE A 56 -8.81 4.09 -5.87
C ILE A 56 -9.14 5.06 -7.01
N GLU A 57 -9.73 6.22 -6.70
CA GLU A 57 -10.04 7.25 -7.70
C GLU A 57 -8.77 7.73 -8.42
N ILE A 58 -7.71 8.03 -7.66
CA ILE A 58 -6.43 8.45 -8.21
C ILE A 58 -5.86 7.32 -9.08
N ALA A 59 -5.84 6.07 -8.61
CA ALA A 59 -5.32 4.96 -9.39
C ALA A 59 -6.02 4.76 -10.74
N LYS A 60 -7.37 4.86 -10.75
CA LYS A 60 -8.18 4.80 -11.98
C LYS A 60 -7.95 6.00 -12.89
N ARG A 61 -7.80 7.20 -12.34
CA ARG A 61 -7.56 8.44 -13.09
C ARG A 61 -6.19 8.45 -13.75
N GLU A 62 -5.15 8.06 -13.01
CA GLU A 62 -3.77 8.04 -13.49
C GLU A 62 -3.44 6.77 -14.31
N HIS A 63 -4.40 5.88 -14.48
CA HIS A 63 -4.25 4.61 -15.19
C HIS A 63 -3.06 3.79 -14.68
N PHE A 64 -2.96 3.60 -13.36
CA PHE A 64 -1.84 2.87 -12.77
C PHE A 64 -1.90 1.38 -13.06
N TYR A 65 -0.71 0.77 -13.18
CA TYR A 65 -0.58 -0.67 -13.28
C TYR A 65 -1.12 -1.34 -12.02
N GLN A 66 -2.14 -2.19 -12.19
CA GLN A 66 -2.79 -2.87 -11.10
C GLN A 66 -2.09 -4.20 -10.82
N GLN A 67 -1.00 -4.12 -10.05
CA GLN A 67 -0.21 -5.29 -9.70
C GLN A 67 -1.00 -6.27 -8.80
N GLU A 68 -1.01 -7.54 -9.19
CA GLU A 68 -1.81 -8.59 -8.55
C GLU A 68 -1.03 -9.44 -7.53
N TYR A 69 0.20 -9.01 -7.21
CA TYR A 69 1.17 -9.68 -6.34
C TYR A 69 2.05 -8.62 -5.64
N CYS A 70 2.82 -8.98 -4.61
CA CYS A 70 3.57 -7.98 -3.84
C CYS A 70 4.88 -7.47 -4.50
N GLY A 71 5.23 -7.97 -5.69
CA GLY A 71 6.46 -7.62 -6.41
C GLY A 71 7.56 -8.68 -6.31
N CYS A 72 7.43 -9.66 -5.42
CA CYS A 72 8.41 -10.75 -5.29
C CYS A 72 8.02 -12.02 -6.05
N ALA A 73 9.02 -12.83 -6.41
CA ALA A 73 8.83 -14.10 -7.12
C ALA A 73 7.95 -15.09 -6.35
N HIS A 74 8.05 -15.12 -5.01
CA HIS A 74 7.23 -16.00 -4.18
C HIS A 74 5.74 -15.66 -4.27
N SER A 75 5.38 -14.38 -4.13
CA SER A 75 3.99 -13.95 -4.24
C SER A 75 3.42 -14.17 -5.64
N LEU A 76 4.24 -14.00 -6.70
CA LEU A 76 3.84 -14.27 -8.07
C LEU A 76 3.60 -15.78 -8.32
N ARG A 77 4.45 -16.64 -7.77
CA ARG A 77 4.28 -18.10 -7.82
C ARG A 77 2.98 -18.50 -7.12
N ASP A 78 2.78 -18.04 -5.89
CA ASP A 78 1.67 -18.48 -5.05
C ASP A 78 0.30 -17.99 -5.61
N ILE A 79 0.24 -16.77 -6.16
CA ILE A 79 -0.98 -16.27 -6.83
C ILE A 79 -1.26 -17.09 -8.09
N ASN A 80 -0.25 -17.42 -8.89
CA ASN A 80 -0.42 -18.20 -10.12
C ASN A 80 -0.79 -19.65 -9.87
N GLN A 81 -0.29 -20.27 -8.79
CA GLN A 81 -0.72 -21.60 -8.35
C GLN A 81 -2.21 -21.61 -8.00
N LYS A 82 -2.67 -20.60 -7.24
CA LYS A 82 -4.10 -20.43 -6.92
C LYS A 82 -4.95 -20.24 -8.17
N ARG A 83 -4.52 -19.39 -9.10
CA ARG A 83 -5.22 -19.18 -10.39
C ARG A 83 -5.31 -20.47 -11.20
N LYS A 84 -4.23 -21.22 -11.31
CA LYS A 84 -4.20 -22.50 -12.03
C LYS A 84 -5.20 -23.50 -11.42
N ALA A 85 -5.24 -23.61 -10.09
CA ALA A 85 -6.20 -24.47 -9.39
C ALA A 85 -7.66 -24.06 -9.62
N GLN A 86 -7.91 -22.77 -9.91
CA GLN A 86 -9.22 -22.21 -10.22
C GLN A 86 -9.53 -22.16 -11.73
N GLY A 87 -8.65 -22.69 -12.60
CA GLY A 87 -8.80 -22.59 -14.05
C GLY A 87 -8.65 -21.17 -14.62
N GLN A 88 -8.08 -20.24 -13.86
CA GLN A 88 -7.84 -18.86 -14.26
C GLN A 88 -6.48 -18.70 -14.97
N LYS A 89 -6.40 -17.71 -15.88
CA LYS A 89 -5.15 -17.33 -16.55
C LYS A 89 -4.12 -16.80 -15.54
N MET A 90 -2.86 -17.18 -15.70
CA MET A 90 -1.77 -16.64 -14.88
C MET A 90 -1.64 -15.11 -15.02
N VAL A 91 -1.12 -14.47 -13.98
CA VAL A 91 -0.79 -13.05 -13.98
C VAL A 91 0.22 -12.78 -15.09
N LYS A 92 -0.10 -11.79 -15.93
CA LYS A 92 0.82 -11.23 -16.92
C LYS A 92 1.15 -9.80 -16.52
N ILE A 93 2.44 -9.52 -16.43
CA ILE A 93 2.95 -8.21 -16.01
C ILE A 93 2.70 -7.21 -17.13
N GLY A 94 2.23 -6.01 -16.78
CA GLY A 94 1.97 -4.95 -17.75
C GLY A 94 0.69 -5.12 -18.58
N GLU A 95 -0.24 -6.01 -18.21
CA GLU A 95 -1.53 -6.12 -18.90
C GLU A 95 -2.70 -5.45 -18.15
N LYS A 96 -2.71 -5.55 -16.82
CA LYS A 96 -3.83 -5.05 -15.99
C LYS A 96 -3.56 -3.65 -15.47
N TYR A 97 -4.42 -2.70 -15.82
CA TYR A 97 -4.35 -1.31 -15.36
C TYR A 97 -5.69 -0.86 -14.81
N ASP A 98 -5.66 -0.01 -13.79
CA ASP A 98 -6.86 0.60 -13.22
C ASP A 98 -7.50 1.53 -14.26
N ARG A 99 -8.80 1.37 -14.51
CA ARG A 99 -9.55 2.18 -15.49
C ARG A 99 -10.76 2.82 -14.82
N MET A 100 -11.12 4.01 -15.28
CA MET A 100 -12.44 4.56 -14.99
C MET A 100 -13.49 3.67 -15.66
N GLU A 101 -14.52 3.29 -14.93
CA GLU A 101 -15.68 2.67 -15.54
C GLU A 101 -16.37 3.72 -16.41
N SER A 102 -16.58 3.40 -17.69
CA SER A 102 -17.46 4.18 -18.53
C SER A 102 -18.86 4.02 -17.94
N LYS A 103 -19.40 5.11 -17.39
CA LYS A 103 -20.85 5.19 -17.21
C LYS A 103 -21.44 5.22 -18.62
N LEU A 104 -22.09 4.14 -19.01
CA LEU A 104 -23.07 4.12 -20.09
C LEU A 104 -24.31 4.90 -19.64
#